data_AF-A0A8I6RE05-F1
#
_entry.id   AF-A0A8I6RE05-F1
#
_cell.length_a   1.000
_cell.length_b   1.000
_cell.length_c   1.000
_cell.angle_alpha   90.00
_cell.angle_beta   90.00
_cell.angle_gamma   90.00
#
_symmetry.space_group_name_H-M   'P 1'
#
loop_
_entity.id
_entity.type
_entity.pdbx_description
1 polymer ?
#
loop_
_entity_poly.entity_id
_entity_poly.type
_entity_poly.pdbx_seq_one_letter_code
_entity_poly.pdbx_strand_id
1 'polypeptide(L)'
;MPLLIVVGLPSSGKTTRANEIKEYLSKEHNKVVHLISDNELFAKKSIDKNALVFDAQKEKEVRGCLKSEALRLLEKENVVILDSSNYIKGYRYELYCASKNSKSTQLTLETLGPKEVCWEWNCQRQDGDKYTKEAFDALHLRYEAPDNRNRWDSPLVTLQAGDLLNGLSIYEALFLRKPPPPNQSTQTAPLCSSNFLYELDKTTQDVVNAILSAKKLGLEGSRVKISGFDSCVLDELPSNLTPIQLAKLRRQFLNYTKLHPPSKQNESQMKLAQLFVQFLNTSLNSS
;
A
#
# COMPACT_ATOMS: atom_id res chain seq x y z
N MET A 1 -6.15 7.78 5.67
CA MET A 1 -4.74 7.94 6.07
C MET A 1 -4.06 8.54 4.89
N PRO A 2 -3.81 9.86 4.87
CA PRO A 2 -3.24 10.50 3.70
C PRO A 2 -1.78 10.91 3.91
N LEU A 3 -0.95 10.70 2.88
CA LEU A 3 0.35 11.34 2.73
C LEU A 3 0.24 12.44 1.67
N LEU A 4 0.56 13.68 2.02
CA LEU A 4 0.74 14.78 1.07
C LEU A 4 2.22 14.97 0.79
N ILE A 5 2.65 14.80 -0.46
CA ILE A 5 4.02 15.02 -0.91
C ILE A 5 4.09 16.39 -1.57
N VAL A 6 4.84 17.33 -1.00
CA VAL A 6 5.05 18.65 -1.60
C VAL A 6 6.31 18.60 -2.47
N VAL A 7 6.23 19.07 -3.71
CA VAL A 7 7.34 19.08 -4.67
C VAL A 7 7.39 20.42 -5.40
N GLY A 8 8.59 20.82 -5.83
CA GLY A 8 8.81 22.11 -6.48
C GLY A 8 10.25 22.55 -6.34
N LEU A 9 10.66 23.53 -7.14
CA LEU A 9 12.00 24.09 -7.11
C LEU A 9 12.34 24.68 -5.73
N PRO A 10 13.63 24.83 -5.37
CA PRO A 10 14.01 25.57 -4.17
C PRO A 10 13.33 26.94 -4.15
N SER A 11 12.79 27.31 -2.98
CA SER A 11 12.10 28.59 -2.78
C SER A 11 10.82 28.82 -3.61
N SER A 12 10.23 27.81 -4.26
CA SER A 12 8.97 27.92 -5.02
C SER A 12 7.68 28.04 -4.17
N GLY A 13 7.77 28.44 -2.90
CA GLY A 13 6.60 28.55 -2.01
C GLY A 13 6.06 27.25 -1.41
N LYS A 14 6.80 26.14 -1.49
CA LYS A 14 6.42 24.82 -0.92
C LYS A 14 5.96 24.91 0.53
N THR A 15 6.80 25.45 1.40
CA THR A 15 6.52 25.59 2.84
C THR A 15 5.31 26.48 3.11
N THR A 16 5.11 27.53 2.32
CA THR A 16 3.93 28.39 2.43
C THR A 16 2.65 27.60 2.14
N ARG A 17 2.60 26.90 1.00
CA ARG A 17 1.44 26.07 0.63
C ARG A 17 1.21 24.90 1.59
N ALA A 18 2.28 24.29 2.10
CA ALA A 18 2.19 23.24 3.10
C ALA A 18 1.52 23.74 4.40
N ASN A 19 1.86 24.95 4.85
CA ASN A 19 1.25 25.57 6.02
C ASN A 19 -0.19 26.00 5.78
N GLU A 20 -0.52 26.57 4.61
CA GLU A 20 -1.91 26.90 4.25
C GLU A 20 -2.80 25.64 4.28
N ILE A 21 -2.31 24.53 3.72
CA ILE A 21 -3.05 23.25 3.73
C ILE A 21 -3.18 22.69 5.14
N LYS A 22 -2.10 22.76 5.94
CA LYS A 22 -2.14 22.37 7.35
C LYS A 22 -3.22 23.15 8.09
N GLU A 23 -3.24 24.47 7.94
CA GLU A 23 -4.21 25.34 8.57
C GLU A 23 -5.65 25.01 8.15
N TYR A 24 -5.88 24.85 6.85
CA TYR A 24 -7.19 24.46 6.31
C TYR A 24 -7.66 23.10 6.88
N LEU A 25 -6.81 22.06 6.83
CA LEU A 25 -7.18 20.72 7.29
C LEU A 25 -7.42 20.67 8.81
N SER A 26 -6.65 21.43 9.59
CA SER A 26 -6.83 21.49 11.03
C SER A 26 -8.04 22.33 11.44
N LYS A 27 -8.28 23.50 10.82
CA LYS A 27 -9.38 24.40 11.21
C LYS A 27 -10.73 23.97 10.65
N GLU A 28 -10.80 23.67 9.35
CA GLU A 28 -12.07 23.41 8.67
C GLU A 28 -12.52 21.95 8.80
N HIS A 29 -11.58 21.01 8.97
CA HIS A 29 -11.86 19.56 8.98
C HIS A 29 -11.42 18.84 10.25
N ASN A 30 -10.96 19.57 11.27
CA ASN A 30 -10.50 19.04 12.57
C ASN A 30 -9.52 17.86 12.43
N LYS A 31 -8.60 17.92 11.46
CA LYS A 31 -7.60 16.88 11.25
C LYS A 31 -6.33 17.17 12.05
N VAL A 32 -5.76 16.11 12.61
CA VAL A 32 -4.39 16.14 13.13
C VAL A 32 -3.43 16.13 11.95
N VAL A 33 -2.63 17.20 11.81
CA VAL A 33 -1.69 17.35 10.70
C VAL A 33 -0.26 17.32 11.23
N HIS A 34 0.53 16.35 10.77
CA HIS A 34 1.97 16.32 10.99
C HIS A 34 2.68 16.91 9.77
N LEU A 35 3.34 18.05 9.96
CA LEU A 35 4.19 18.65 8.94
C LEU A 35 5.63 18.22 9.20
N ILE A 36 6.24 17.56 8.21
CA ILE A 36 7.65 17.15 8.25
C ILE A 36 8.40 18.01 7.26
N SER A 37 9.35 18.78 7.76
CA SER A 37 10.16 19.73 6.98
C SER A 37 11.62 19.29 6.90
N ASP A 38 12.21 19.33 5.71
CA ASP A 38 13.65 19.12 5.56
C ASP A 38 14.47 20.26 6.19
N ASN A 39 13.98 21.50 6.16
CA ASN A 39 14.62 22.63 6.85
C ASN A 39 14.70 22.42 8.37
N GLU A 40 13.65 21.88 8.99
CA GLU A 40 13.67 21.53 10.43
C GLU A 40 14.70 20.43 10.73
N LEU A 41 14.80 19.44 9.85
CA LEU A 41 15.82 18.39 9.96
C LEU A 41 17.23 18.95 9.81
N PHE A 42 17.43 19.88 8.87
CA PHE A 42 18.72 20.54 8.65
C PHE A 42 19.14 21.34 9.87
N ALA A 43 18.24 22.13 10.45
CA ALA A 43 18.49 22.87 11.68
C ALA A 43 18.80 21.92 12.85
N LYS A 44 18.02 20.86 13.03
CA LYS A 44 18.19 19.90 14.15
C LYS A 44 19.52 19.13 14.08
N LYS A 45 20.01 18.83 12.87
CA LYS A 45 21.24 18.05 12.65
C LYS A 45 22.44 18.92 12.24
N SER A 46 22.29 20.24 12.26
CA SER A 46 23.31 21.20 11.79
C SER A 46 23.85 20.86 10.39
N ILE A 47 22.95 20.50 9.48
CA ILE A 47 23.31 20.13 8.10
C ILE A 47 23.37 21.40 7.27
N ASP A 48 24.53 21.66 6.65
CA ASP A 48 24.65 22.67 5.61
C ASP A 48 23.98 22.18 4.33
N LYS A 49 22.86 22.81 3.99
CA LYS A 49 22.08 22.49 2.81
C LYS A 49 22.82 22.77 1.50
N ASN A 50 23.76 23.72 1.46
CA ASN A 50 24.52 24.02 0.25
C ASN A 50 25.55 22.94 -0.03
N ALA A 51 26.25 22.47 1.01
CA ALA A 51 27.14 21.33 0.92
C ALA A 51 26.38 20.03 0.61
N LEU A 52 25.20 19.84 1.21
CA LEU A 52 24.38 18.63 1.04
C LEU A 52 24.04 18.33 -0.43
N VAL A 53 23.77 19.36 -1.24
CA VAL A 53 23.42 19.21 -2.67
C VAL A 53 24.49 18.46 -3.46
N PHE A 54 25.75 18.57 -3.04
CA PHE A 54 26.91 17.97 -3.70
C PHE A 54 27.38 16.67 -3.03
N ASP A 55 26.69 16.20 -1.99
CA ASP A 55 27.00 14.95 -1.28
C ASP A 55 25.84 13.96 -1.44
N ALA A 56 25.90 13.16 -2.51
CA ALA A 56 24.83 12.23 -2.86
C ALA A 56 24.55 11.16 -1.78
N GLN A 57 25.56 10.79 -0.99
CA GLN A 57 25.40 9.84 0.10
C GLN A 57 24.60 10.47 1.24
N LYS A 58 25.00 11.66 1.70
CA LYS A 58 24.24 12.37 2.74
C LYS A 58 22.84 12.74 2.28
N GLU A 59 22.67 13.11 1.01
CA GLU A 59 21.35 13.39 0.46
C GLU A 59 20.44 12.15 0.51
N LYS A 60 20.98 10.97 0.19
CA LYS A 60 20.27 9.69 0.34
C LYS A 60 19.91 9.40 1.80
N GLU A 61 20.81 9.66 2.74
CA GLU A 61 20.58 9.48 4.18
C GLU A 61 19.47 10.41 4.70
N VAL A 62 19.49 11.69 4.30
CA VAL A 62 18.45 12.68 4.63
C VAL A 62 17.09 12.22 4.10
N ARG A 63 17.02 11.80 2.83
CA ARG A 63 15.79 11.23 2.24
C ARG A 63 15.30 10.01 3.02
N GLY A 64 16.21 9.11 3.41
CA GLY A 64 15.88 7.95 4.25
C GLY A 64 15.30 8.34 5.62
N CYS A 65 15.85 9.38 6.24
CA CYS A 65 15.39 9.92 7.51
C CYS A 65 13.97 10.51 7.39
N LEU A 66 13.75 11.37 6.40
CA LEU A 66 12.45 12.01 6.15
C LEU A 66 11.36 10.98 5.82
N LYS A 67 11.68 9.99 4.97
CA LYS A 67 10.78 8.89 4.64
C LYS A 67 10.41 8.08 5.87
N SER A 68 11.38 7.72 6.71
CA SER A 68 11.15 6.95 7.93
C SER A 68 10.25 7.71 8.90
N GLU A 69 10.50 9.01 9.09
CA GLU A 69 9.69 9.85 9.96
C GLU A 69 8.26 10.02 9.43
N ALA A 70 8.09 10.22 8.12
CA ALA A 70 6.78 10.29 7.49
C ALA A 70 5.98 9.02 7.69
N LEU A 71 6.61 7.86 7.49
CA LEU A 71 5.95 6.57 7.66
C LEU A 71 5.58 6.29 9.12
N ARG A 72 6.43 6.69 10.07
CA ARG A 72 6.19 6.52 11.51
C ARG A 72 4.96 7.29 11.97
N LEU A 73 4.71 8.45 11.38
CA LEU A 73 3.58 9.32 11.72
C LEU A 73 2.31 9.01 10.92
N LEU A 74 2.32 8.08 9.96
CA LEU A 74 1.10 7.70 9.24
C LEU A 74 0.19 6.85 10.14
N GLU A 75 -0.84 7.49 10.70
CA GLU A 75 -1.86 6.84 11.54
C GLU A 75 -3.26 6.97 10.94
N LYS A 76 -4.25 6.35 11.58
CA LYS A 76 -5.64 6.28 11.07
C LYS A 76 -6.33 7.64 10.98
N GLU A 77 -6.04 8.54 11.92
CA GLU A 77 -6.82 9.78 12.13
C GLU A 77 -6.08 11.06 11.74
N ASN A 78 -4.82 10.95 11.30
CA ASN A 78 -3.99 12.08 10.95
C ASN A 78 -3.71 12.16 9.43
N VAL A 79 -3.04 13.24 9.05
CA VAL A 79 -2.44 13.45 7.74
C VAL A 79 -0.99 13.86 7.93
N VAL A 80 -0.12 13.31 7.09
CA VAL A 80 1.30 13.67 7.07
C VAL A 80 1.56 14.52 5.83
N ILE A 81 2.10 15.72 6.01
CA ILE A 81 2.59 16.58 4.94
C ILE A 81 4.11 16.50 4.94
N LEU A 82 4.68 16.02 3.84
CA LEU A 82 6.12 15.98 3.63
C LEU A 82 6.55 17.20 2.80
N ASP A 83 6.93 18.28 3.50
CA ASP A 83 7.52 19.48 2.92
C ASP A 83 9.03 19.28 2.77
N SER A 84 9.42 18.79 1.60
CA SER A 84 10.83 18.63 1.24
C SER A 84 11.01 18.90 -0.25
N SER A 85 12.25 18.89 -0.73
CA SER A 85 12.55 19.10 -2.14
C SER A 85 11.84 18.08 -3.05
N ASN A 86 11.78 16.79 -2.65
CA ASN A 86 11.05 15.70 -3.37
C ASN A 86 11.23 15.69 -4.90
N TYR A 87 12.37 16.18 -5.38
CA TYR A 87 12.58 16.67 -6.74
C TYR A 87 12.92 15.57 -7.74
N ILE A 88 13.41 14.43 -7.26
CA ILE A 88 13.68 13.26 -8.10
C ILE A 88 12.49 12.30 -8.09
N LYS A 89 12.15 11.81 -9.28
CA LYS A 89 11.08 10.85 -9.56
C LYS A 89 11.25 9.56 -8.77
N GLY A 90 12.50 9.05 -8.69
CA GLY A 90 12.81 7.81 -7.97
C GLY A 90 12.40 7.87 -6.49
N TYR A 91 12.59 9.02 -5.85
CA TYR A 91 12.22 9.18 -4.44
C TYR A 91 10.70 9.30 -4.25
N ARG A 92 9.99 10.00 -5.14
CA ARG A 92 8.52 10.04 -5.11
C ARG A 92 7.92 8.65 -5.33
N TYR A 93 8.49 7.86 -6.23
CA TYR A 93 8.11 6.45 -6.43
C TYR A 93 8.33 5.60 -5.16
N GLU A 94 9.45 5.79 -4.46
CA GLU A 94 9.70 5.12 -3.19
C GLU A 94 8.67 5.51 -2.10
N LEU A 95 8.33 6.79 -1.99
CA LEU A 95 7.30 7.28 -1.06
C LEU A 95 5.92 6.70 -1.40
N TYR A 96 5.58 6.61 -2.69
CA TYR A 96 4.35 5.97 -3.14
C TYR A 96 4.30 4.47 -2.81
N CYS A 97 5.38 3.73 -3.04
CA CYS A 97 5.42 2.32 -2.66
C CYS A 97 5.22 2.15 -1.15
N ALA A 98 5.82 3.03 -0.36
CA ALA A 98 5.71 3.03 1.09
C ALA A 98 4.28 3.37 1.57
N SER A 99 3.67 4.44 1.07
CA SER A 99 2.29 4.84 1.42
C SER A 99 1.27 3.78 1.00
N LYS A 100 1.45 3.21 -0.20
CA LYS A 100 0.64 2.10 -0.71
C LYS A 100 0.70 0.86 0.18
N ASN A 101 1.88 0.50 0.68
CA ASN A 101 2.04 -0.64 1.59
C ASN A 101 1.30 -0.44 2.91
N SER A 102 1.26 0.81 3.39
CA SER A 102 0.48 1.21 4.58
C SER A 102 -1.02 1.37 4.31
N LYS A 103 -1.52 1.02 3.11
CA LYS A 103 -2.92 1.24 2.68
C LYS A 103 -3.34 2.70 2.85
N SER A 104 -2.40 3.61 2.62
CA SER A 104 -2.56 5.06 2.75
C SER A 104 -2.90 5.66 1.39
N THR A 105 -3.79 6.66 1.36
CA THR A 105 -3.96 7.53 0.19
C THR A 105 -2.75 8.47 0.09
N GLN A 106 -2.47 8.93 -1.12
CA GLN A 106 -1.41 9.90 -1.37
C GLN A 106 -1.96 11.02 -2.26
N LEU A 107 -1.40 12.22 -2.11
CA LEU A 107 -1.57 13.34 -3.03
C LEU A 107 -0.20 13.97 -3.25
N THR A 108 0.11 14.31 -4.49
CA THR A 108 1.28 15.12 -4.83
C THR A 108 0.83 16.56 -5.07
N LEU A 109 1.49 17.49 -4.39
CA LEU A 109 1.33 18.93 -4.58
C LEU A 109 2.59 19.48 -5.23
N GLU A 110 2.47 20.00 -6.44
CA GLU A 110 3.53 20.73 -7.11
C GLU A 110 3.33 22.24 -6.93
N THR A 111 4.35 22.92 -6.42
CA THR A 111 4.38 24.39 -6.47
C THR A 111 5.18 24.87 -7.66
N LEU A 112 4.51 25.62 -8.54
CA LEU A 112 5.02 26.10 -9.81
C LEU A 112 5.56 27.53 -9.66
N GLY A 113 6.70 27.78 -10.30
CA GLY A 113 7.29 29.12 -10.39
C GLY A 113 8.43 29.15 -11.40
N PRO A 114 8.58 30.22 -12.20
CA PRO A 114 9.74 30.40 -13.06
C PRO A 114 11.05 30.32 -12.25
N LYS A 115 12.11 29.80 -12.86
CA LYS A 115 13.43 29.65 -12.21
C LYS A 115 13.92 30.97 -11.65
N GLU A 116 13.72 32.04 -12.41
CA GLU A 116 14.16 33.40 -12.11
C GLU A 116 13.47 33.96 -10.87
N VAL A 117 12.15 33.76 -10.77
CA VAL A 117 11.34 34.17 -9.62
C VAL A 117 11.73 33.36 -8.37
N CYS A 118 11.90 32.05 -8.51
CA CYS A 118 12.35 31.20 -7.40
C CYS A 118 13.75 31.61 -6.91
N TRP A 119 14.64 32.04 -7.81
CA TRP A 119 15.95 32.57 -7.46
C TRP A 119 15.86 33.92 -6.74
N GLU A 120 15.02 34.84 -7.23
CA GLU A 120 14.79 36.12 -6.56
C GLU A 120 14.28 35.92 -5.12
N TRP A 121 13.28 35.06 -4.93
CA TRP A 121 12.80 34.70 -3.60
C TRP A 121 13.87 34.03 -2.75
N ASN A 122 14.75 33.21 -3.33
CA ASN A 122 15.89 32.67 -2.62
C ASN A 122 16.83 33.78 -2.12
N CYS A 123 17.14 34.80 -2.94
CA CYS A 123 17.99 35.91 -2.53
C CYS A 123 17.41 36.75 -1.37
N GLN A 124 16.08 36.78 -1.24
CA GLN A 124 15.37 37.50 -0.19
C GLN A 124 15.30 36.76 1.16
N ARG A 125 15.75 35.50 1.24
CA ARG A 125 15.73 34.71 2.50
C ARG A 125 16.80 35.22 3.47
N GLN A 126 16.85 34.67 4.69
CA GLN A 126 17.96 34.90 5.61
C GLN A 126 19.18 34.06 5.21
N ASP A 127 20.41 34.51 5.49
CA ASP A 127 21.63 33.88 4.95
C ASP A 127 21.79 32.39 5.30
N GLY A 128 21.36 31.96 6.49
CA GLY A 128 21.33 30.53 6.85
C GLY A 128 20.33 29.68 6.06
N ASP A 129 19.32 30.33 5.47
CA ASP A 129 18.24 29.73 4.69
C ASP A 129 18.36 30.01 3.19
N LYS A 130 19.48 30.57 2.71
CA LYS A 130 19.75 30.76 1.28
C LYS A 130 20.47 29.57 0.66
N TYR A 131 20.05 29.20 -0.54
CA TYR A 131 20.92 28.39 -1.41
C TYR A 131 21.92 29.31 -2.12
N THR A 132 23.17 28.86 -2.28
CA THR A 132 24.11 29.50 -3.20
C THR A 132 23.62 29.33 -4.63
N LYS A 133 24.18 30.13 -5.54
CA LYS A 133 23.77 30.08 -6.96
C LYS A 133 24.06 28.71 -7.56
N GLU A 134 25.22 28.16 -7.25
CA GLU A 134 25.67 26.85 -7.70
C GLU A 134 24.76 25.74 -7.20
N ALA A 135 24.42 25.73 -5.90
CA ALA A 135 23.54 24.73 -5.31
C ALA A 135 22.10 24.82 -5.87
N PHE A 136 21.59 26.04 -6.04
CA PHE A 136 20.26 26.26 -6.63
C PHE A 136 20.19 25.77 -8.07
N ASP A 137 21.18 26.13 -8.90
CA ASP A 137 21.22 25.72 -10.31
C ASP A 137 21.41 24.21 -10.45
N ALA A 138 22.21 23.57 -9.58
CA ALA A 138 22.36 22.11 -9.53
C ALA A 138 21.04 21.41 -9.17
N LEU A 139 20.29 21.91 -8.18
CA LEU A 139 18.98 21.38 -7.82
C LEU A 139 17.95 21.56 -8.94
N HIS A 140 17.97 22.72 -9.61
CA HIS A 140 17.10 22.97 -10.75
C HIS A 140 17.37 22.01 -11.92
N LEU A 141 18.64 21.76 -12.26
CA LEU A 141 19.02 20.83 -13.33
C LEU A 141 18.58 19.39 -13.03
N ARG A 142 18.57 19.01 -11.75
CA ARG A 142 18.16 17.67 -11.29
C ARG A 142 16.64 17.54 -11.07
N TYR A 143 15.87 18.63 -11.22
CA TYR A 143 14.44 18.63 -10.93
C TYR A 143 13.68 17.84 -11.99
N GLU A 144 13.01 16.77 -11.57
CA GLU A 144 12.12 15.96 -12.40
C GLU A 144 10.68 16.28 -12.01
N ALA A 145 10.00 17.12 -12.81
CA ALA A 145 8.61 17.52 -12.57
C ALA A 145 7.68 16.28 -12.40
N PRO A 146 6.74 16.31 -11.45
CA PRO A 146 5.72 15.26 -11.32
C PRO A 146 4.82 15.22 -12.56
N ASP A 147 4.29 14.04 -12.87
CA ASP A 147 3.39 13.86 -14.00
C ASP A 147 2.14 13.09 -13.56
N ASN A 148 0.96 13.71 -13.67
CA ASN A 148 -0.30 13.11 -13.24
C ASN A 148 -0.66 11.78 -13.96
N ARG A 149 -0.02 11.47 -15.09
CA ARG A 149 -0.16 10.16 -15.77
C ARG A 149 0.54 9.04 -15.02
N ASN A 150 1.52 9.36 -14.18
CA ASN A 150 2.21 8.40 -13.35
C ASN A 150 1.38 8.08 -12.09
N ARG A 151 1.20 6.78 -11.82
CA ARG A 151 0.44 6.31 -10.65
C ARG A 151 1.00 6.80 -9.31
N TRP A 152 2.32 7.02 -9.23
CA TRP A 152 2.98 7.50 -8.01
C TRP A 152 2.94 9.02 -7.84
N ASP A 153 2.64 9.78 -8.89
CA ASP A 153 2.46 11.23 -8.82
C ASP A 153 0.97 11.62 -8.79
N SER A 154 0.06 10.68 -9.08
CA SER A 154 -1.39 10.91 -9.13
C SER A 154 -2.09 10.54 -7.80
N PRO A 155 -3.06 11.36 -7.33
CA PRO A 155 -3.47 12.65 -7.86
C PRO A 155 -2.37 13.70 -7.75
N LEU A 156 -2.33 14.59 -8.75
CA LEU A 156 -1.44 15.75 -8.78
C LEU A 156 -2.27 17.04 -8.71
N VAL A 157 -1.93 17.90 -7.76
CA VAL A 157 -2.43 19.29 -7.69
C VAL A 157 -1.25 20.22 -7.95
N THR A 158 -1.45 21.21 -8.81
CA THR A 158 -0.43 22.22 -9.16
C THR A 158 -0.88 23.59 -8.67
N LEU A 159 -0.02 24.31 -7.94
CA LEU A 159 -0.30 25.66 -7.45
C LEU A 159 0.84 26.63 -7.81
N GLN A 160 0.50 27.75 -8.43
CA GLN A 160 1.38 28.92 -8.56
C GLN A 160 1.24 29.82 -7.33
N ALA A 161 2.14 30.78 -7.13
CA ALA A 161 2.09 31.65 -5.94
C ALA A 161 0.82 32.51 -5.82
N GLY A 162 0.24 32.95 -6.94
CA GLY A 162 -0.99 33.75 -6.94
C GLY A 162 -2.29 32.95 -6.78
N ASP A 163 -2.23 31.62 -6.82
CA ASP A 163 -3.43 30.79 -6.83
C ASP A 163 -4.13 30.78 -5.47
N LEU A 164 -5.46 30.71 -5.48
CA LEU A 164 -6.23 30.44 -4.27
C LEU A 164 -6.19 28.94 -3.96
N LEU A 165 -6.08 28.62 -2.67
CA LEU A 165 -6.09 27.23 -2.23
C LEU A 165 -7.51 26.64 -2.38
N ASN A 166 -7.68 25.68 -3.29
CA ASN A 166 -8.88 24.85 -3.33
C ASN A 166 -8.78 23.74 -2.27
N GLY A 167 -8.99 24.11 -1.01
CA GLY A 167 -8.89 23.18 0.13
C GLY A 167 -9.86 21.99 0.02
N LEU A 168 -11.05 22.18 -0.55
CA LEU A 168 -12.03 21.10 -0.71
C LEU A 168 -11.47 20.00 -1.61
N SER A 169 -10.92 20.36 -2.76
CA SER A 169 -10.33 19.37 -3.69
C SER A 169 -9.18 18.58 -3.06
N ILE A 170 -8.38 19.22 -2.21
CA ILE A 170 -7.30 18.58 -1.45
C ILE A 170 -7.88 17.60 -0.43
N TYR A 171 -8.90 18.02 0.31
CA TYR A 171 -9.58 17.15 1.28
C TYR A 171 -10.18 15.92 0.60
N GLU A 172 -10.88 16.09 -0.52
CA GLU A 172 -11.48 14.99 -1.28
C GLU A 172 -10.41 14.01 -1.79
N ALA A 173 -9.31 14.52 -2.36
CA ALA A 173 -8.21 13.70 -2.85
C ALA A 173 -7.53 12.89 -1.73
N LEU A 174 -7.40 13.47 -0.54
CA LEU A 174 -6.76 12.84 0.60
C LEU A 174 -7.68 11.85 1.34
N PHE A 175 -8.96 12.17 1.53
CA PHE A 175 -9.83 11.44 2.46
C PHE A 175 -11.00 10.70 1.82
N LEU A 176 -11.49 11.13 0.65
CA LEU A 176 -12.68 10.53 0.02
C LEU A 176 -12.33 9.52 -1.08
N ARG A 177 -11.03 9.26 -1.31
CA ARG A 177 -10.55 8.25 -2.25
C ARG A 177 -10.23 6.93 -1.57
N LYS A 178 -10.42 5.84 -2.32
CA LYS A 178 -9.92 4.52 -1.91
C LYS A 178 -8.40 4.46 -2.06
N PRO A 179 -7.65 3.99 -1.06
CA PRO A 179 -6.21 3.81 -1.17
C PRO A 179 -5.87 2.74 -2.22
N PRO A 180 -4.70 2.85 -2.90
CA PRO A 180 -4.26 1.84 -3.84
C PRO A 180 -4.06 0.48 -3.15
N PRO A 181 -4.44 -0.65 -3.78
CA PRO A 181 -4.32 -1.97 -3.16
C PRO A 181 -2.85 -2.35 -2.99
N PRO A 182 -2.39 -2.80 -1.81
CA PRO A 182 -0.99 -3.15 -1.58
C PRO A 182 -0.55 -4.30 -2.48
N ASN A 183 0.74 -4.32 -2.85
CA ASN A 183 1.30 -5.39 -3.67
C ASN A 183 1.18 -6.72 -2.91
N GLN A 184 0.68 -7.78 -3.57
CA GLN A 184 0.54 -9.09 -2.92
C GLN A 184 1.88 -9.66 -2.45
N SER A 185 2.99 -9.34 -3.14
CA SER A 185 4.33 -9.78 -2.77
C SER A 185 4.89 -9.16 -1.48
N THR A 186 4.32 -8.04 -1.01
CA THR A 186 4.73 -7.37 0.23
C THR A 186 3.74 -7.58 1.36
N GLN A 187 2.64 -8.32 1.12
CA GLN A 187 1.72 -8.70 2.18
C GLN A 187 2.30 -9.87 2.95
N THR A 188 2.37 -9.73 4.27
CA THR A 188 2.72 -10.84 5.15
C THR A 188 1.67 -11.94 4.96
N ALA A 189 2.11 -13.14 4.60
CA ALA A 189 1.23 -14.30 4.56
C ALA A 189 0.56 -14.45 5.94
N PRO A 190 -0.74 -14.79 6.00
CA PRO A 190 -1.41 -15.02 7.27
C PRO A 190 -0.63 -16.05 8.10
N LEU A 191 -0.47 -15.80 9.39
CA LEU A 191 0.20 -16.71 10.33
C LEU A 191 -0.64 -17.99 10.51
N CYS A 192 -0.48 -18.97 9.61
CA CYS A 192 -0.98 -20.33 9.82
C CYS A 192 -0.22 -21.03 10.94
N SER A 193 -0.84 -22.02 11.58
CA SER A 193 -0.08 -22.96 12.42
C SER A 193 0.96 -23.72 11.60
N SER A 194 2.04 -24.14 12.24
CA SER A 194 3.19 -24.83 11.61
C SER A 194 2.79 -26.13 10.89
N ASN A 195 1.67 -26.75 11.28
CA ASN A 195 1.21 -28.04 10.74
C ASN A 195 0.02 -27.92 9.78
N PHE A 196 -0.51 -26.71 9.55
CA PHE A 196 -1.75 -26.50 8.80
C PHE A 196 -1.74 -27.15 7.41
N LEU A 197 -0.67 -26.96 6.63
CA LEU A 197 -0.59 -27.50 5.27
C LEU A 197 -0.56 -29.03 5.24
N TYR A 198 0.09 -29.65 6.23
CA TYR A 198 0.13 -31.09 6.38
C TYR A 198 -1.26 -31.64 6.74
N GLU A 199 -1.93 -31.02 7.72
CA GLU A 199 -3.27 -31.43 8.15
C GLU A 199 -4.30 -31.26 7.03
N LEU A 200 -4.22 -30.16 6.26
CA LEU A 200 -5.06 -29.93 5.09
C LEU A 200 -4.85 -31.00 4.01
N ASP A 201 -3.60 -31.31 3.68
CA ASP A 201 -3.29 -32.31 2.66
C ASP A 201 -3.79 -33.71 3.07
N LYS A 202 -3.52 -34.12 4.32
CA LYS A 202 -3.97 -35.38 4.89
C LYS A 202 -5.49 -35.49 4.93
N THR A 203 -6.17 -34.48 5.47
CA THR A 203 -7.63 -34.46 5.61
C THR A 203 -8.32 -34.55 4.24
N THR A 204 -7.86 -33.75 3.27
CA THR A 204 -8.45 -33.79 1.92
C THR A 204 -8.21 -35.14 1.23
N GLN A 205 -7.05 -35.78 1.47
CA GLN A 205 -6.77 -37.11 0.95
C GLN A 205 -7.68 -38.18 1.58
N ASP A 206 -7.93 -38.12 2.89
CA ASP A 206 -8.82 -39.03 3.60
C ASP A 206 -10.26 -38.94 3.05
N VAL A 207 -10.75 -37.72 2.81
CA VAL A 207 -12.06 -37.49 2.17
C VAL A 207 -12.11 -38.08 0.76
N VAL A 208 -11.07 -37.86 -0.06
CA VAL A 208 -10.98 -38.43 -1.42
C VAL A 208 -11.00 -39.96 -1.39
N ASN A 209 -10.25 -40.58 -0.47
CA ASN A 209 -10.21 -42.04 -0.32
C ASN A 209 -11.58 -42.61 0.11
N ALA A 210 -12.29 -41.92 0.99
CA ALA A 210 -13.65 -42.30 1.40
C ALA A 210 -14.64 -42.25 0.22
N ILE A 211 -14.58 -41.19 -0.60
CA ILE A 211 -15.42 -41.06 -1.81
C ILE A 211 -15.13 -42.18 -2.82
N LEU A 212 -13.85 -42.45 -3.09
CA LEU A 212 -13.45 -43.53 -4.01
C LEU A 212 -13.88 -44.91 -3.49
N SER A 213 -13.86 -45.11 -2.18
CA SER A 213 -14.32 -46.36 -1.56
C SER A 213 -15.84 -46.52 -1.69
N ALA A 214 -16.61 -45.44 -1.47
CA ALA A 214 -18.06 -45.45 -1.69
C ALA A 214 -18.41 -45.75 -3.16
N LYS A 215 -17.64 -45.21 -4.11
CA LYS A 215 -17.81 -45.52 -5.53
C LYS A 215 -17.58 -47.01 -5.85
N LYS A 216 -16.54 -47.62 -5.27
CA LYS A 216 -16.28 -49.07 -5.42
C LYS A 216 -17.40 -49.95 -4.85
N LEU A 217 -18.13 -49.45 -3.86
CA LEU A 217 -19.28 -50.13 -3.26
C LEU A 217 -20.58 -49.94 -4.07
N GLY A 218 -20.53 -49.27 -5.22
CA GLY A 218 -21.67 -49.07 -6.10
C GLY A 218 -22.69 -48.05 -5.57
N LEU A 219 -22.29 -47.15 -4.67
CA LEU A 219 -23.16 -46.13 -4.08
C LEU A 219 -23.35 -44.90 -4.99
N GLU A 220 -23.28 -45.08 -6.31
CA GLU A 220 -23.42 -44.02 -7.30
C GLU A 220 -24.86 -43.44 -7.28
N GLY A 221 -24.99 -42.12 -7.45
CA GLY A 221 -26.27 -41.42 -7.39
C GLY A 221 -26.87 -41.31 -5.98
N SER A 222 -26.16 -41.76 -4.95
CA SER A 222 -26.63 -41.71 -3.56
C SER A 222 -25.92 -40.62 -2.75
N ARG A 223 -26.56 -40.24 -1.64
CA ARG A 223 -25.99 -39.35 -0.62
C ARG A 223 -24.97 -40.12 0.22
N VAL A 224 -23.70 -39.72 0.19
CA VAL A 224 -22.59 -40.46 0.82
C VAL A 224 -22.09 -39.74 2.06
N LYS A 225 -22.18 -40.39 3.22
CA LYS A 225 -21.50 -39.93 4.45
C LYS A 225 -20.00 -40.24 4.36
N ILE A 226 -19.17 -39.26 4.67
CA ILE A 226 -17.71 -39.44 4.64
C ILE A 226 -17.26 -40.12 5.93
N SER A 227 -16.82 -41.37 5.83
CA SER A 227 -16.28 -42.13 6.97
C SER A 227 -15.14 -41.40 7.65
N GLY A 228 -15.18 -41.29 8.99
CA GLY A 228 -14.20 -40.55 9.78
C GLY A 228 -14.53 -39.07 10.00
N PHE A 229 -15.60 -38.55 9.39
CA PHE A 229 -16.05 -37.17 9.55
C PHE A 229 -17.57 -37.08 9.72
N ASP A 230 -18.03 -37.19 10.98
CA ASP A 230 -19.46 -37.37 11.35
C ASP A 230 -20.43 -36.29 10.87
N SER A 231 -19.92 -35.16 10.37
CA SER A 231 -20.70 -34.02 9.85
C SER A 231 -20.51 -33.74 8.36
N CYS A 232 -19.78 -34.61 7.66
CA CYS A 232 -19.44 -34.43 6.25
C CYS A 232 -20.28 -35.35 5.37
N VAL A 233 -21.10 -34.75 4.50
CA VAL A 233 -21.98 -35.50 3.60
C VAL A 233 -21.86 -34.95 2.18
N LEU A 234 -21.52 -35.85 1.26
CA LEU A 234 -21.59 -35.58 -0.17
C LEU A 234 -23.06 -35.74 -0.61
N ASP A 235 -23.65 -34.68 -1.16
CA ASP A 235 -25.09 -34.64 -1.44
C ASP A 235 -25.50 -35.65 -2.52
N GLU A 236 -24.67 -35.78 -3.56
CA GLU A 236 -24.83 -36.76 -4.63
C GLU A 236 -23.43 -37.21 -5.09
N LEU A 237 -23.24 -38.52 -5.27
CA LEU A 237 -22.02 -39.07 -5.87
C LEU A 237 -22.22 -39.29 -7.38
N PRO A 238 -21.65 -38.45 -8.26
CA PRO A 238 -21.89 -38.58 -9.70
C PRO A 238 -21.27 -39.86 -10.26
N SER A 239 -22.02 -40.61 -11.07
CA SER A 239 -21.55 -41.85 -11.71
C SER A 239 -20.36 -41.60 -12.65
N ASN A 240 -20.32 -40.44 -13.30
CA ASN A 240 -19.23 -40.02 -14.17
C ASN A 240 -17.98 -39.49 -13.43
N LEU A 241 -17.99 -39.39 -12.09
CA LEU A 241 -16.87 -38.82 -11.33
C LEU A 241 -15.63 -39.72 -11.40
N THR A 242 -14.59 -39.28 -12.10
CA THR A 242 -13.33 -40.01 -12.23
C THR A 242 -12.33 -39.65 -11.13
N PRO A 243 -11.38 -40.54 -10.78
CA PRO A 243 -10.28 -40.20 -9.86
C PRO A 243 -9.48 -38.96 -10.30
N ILE A 244 -9.35 -38.75 -11.61
CA ILE A 244 -8.64 -37.61 -12.20
C ILE A 244 -9.39 -36.30 -11.91
N GLN A 245 -10.71 -36.28 -12.09
CA GLN A 245 -11.53 -35.10 -11.77
C GLN A 245 -11.48 -34.79 -10.27
N LEU A 246 -11.56 -35.81 -9.42
CA LEU A 246 -11.46 -35.63 -7.97
C LEU A 246 -10.09 -35.09 -7.54
N ALA A 247 -9.01 -35.57 -8.15
CA ALA A 247 -7.66 -35.03 -7.95
C ALA A 247 -7.55 -33.56 -8.43
N LYS A 248 -8.20 -33.21 -9.54
CA LYS A 248 -8.27 -31.82 -10.04
C LYS A 248 -9.00 -30.90 -9.07
N LEU A 249 -10.16 -31.31 -8.56
CA LEU A 249 -10.94 -30.57 -7.56
C LEU A 249 -10.16 -30.40 -6.25
N ARG A 250 -9.50 -31.46 -5.77
CA ARG A 250 -8.60 -31.38 -4.61
C ARG A 250 -7.51 -30.35 -4.81
N ARG A 251 -6.82 -30.35 -5.97
CA ARG A 251 -5.77 -29.36 -6.27
C ARG A 251 -6.31 -27.93 -6.32
N GLN A 252 -7.50 -27.71 -6.88
CA GLN A 252 -8.15 -26.40 -6.89
C GLN A 252 -8.44 -25.91 -5.47
N PHE A 253 -9.00 -26.76 -4.61
CA PHE A 253 -9.27 -26.45 -3.21
C PHE A 253 -7.99 -26.14 -2.42
N LEU A 254 -6.93 -26.94 -2.60
CA LEU A 254 -5.63 -26.71 -1.94
C LEU A 254 -5.03 -25.37 -2.36
N ASN A 255 -5.08 -25.01 -3.64
CA ASN A 255 -4.57 -23.72 -4.12
C ASN A 255 -5.38 -22.54 -3.57
N TYR A 256 -6.71 -22.67 -3.54
CA TYR A 256 -7.59 -21.65 -2.98
C TYR A 256 -7.32 -21.43 -1.48
N THR A 257 -7.21 -22.52 -0.72
CA THR A 257 -6.98 -22.47 0.73
C THR A 257 -5.58 -21.95 1.07
N LYS A 258 -4.57 -22.19 0.23
CA LYS A 258 -3.23 -21.58 0.38
C LYS A 258 -3.25 -20.07 0.20
N LEU A 259 -4.08 -19.54 -0.69
CA LEU A 259 -4.24 -18.10 -0.92
C LEU A 259 -5.14 -17.44 0.13
N HIS A 260 -6.04 -18.22 0.73
CA HIS A 260 -7.03 -17.77 1.71
C HIS A 260 -7.08 -18.73 2.91
N PRO A 261 -6.02 -18.81 3.73
CA PRO A 261 -6.01 -19.71 4.86
C PRO A 261 -7.08 -19.32 5.88
N PRO A 262 -7.79 -20.29 6.46
CA PRO A 262 -8.77 -20.04 7.51
C PRO A 262 -8.08 -19.47 8.77
N SER A 263 -8.78 -18.62 9.52
CA SER A 263 -8.29 -18.09 10.80
C SER A 263 -8.00 -19.23 11.80
N LYS A 264 -7.02 -19.05 12.70
CA LYS A 264 -6.57 -20.05 13.70
C LYS A 264 -7.70 -20.77 14.48
N GLN A 265 -8.85 -20.11 14.68
CA GLN A 265 -10.03 -20.70 15.34
C GLN A 265 -10.75 -21.78 14.51
N ASN A 266 -10.38 -21.96 13.23
CA ASN A 266 -11.02 -22.86 12.27
C ASN A 266 -10.09 -24.01 11.81
N GLU A 267 -8.95 -24.24 12.47
CA GLU A 267 -7.97 -25.27 12.13
C GLU A 267 -8.29 -26.64 12.75
N SER A 268 -9.57 -27.01 12.92
CA SER A 268 -9.89 -28.39 13.30
C SER A 268 -9.96 -29.28 12.07
N GLN A 269 -9.45 -30.52 12.18
CA GLN A 269 -9.50 -31.51 11.11
C GLN A 269 -10.93 -31.70 10.57
N MET A 270 -11.93 -31.68 11.47
CA MET A 270 -13.35 -31.76 11.11
C MET A 270 -13.80 -30.55 10.27
N LYS A 271 -13.35 -29.33 10.60
CA LYS A 271 -13.77 -28.14 9.85
C LYS A 271 -13.14 -28.07 8.47
N LEU A 272 -11.89 -28.53 8.33
CA LEU A 272 -11.22 -28.66 7.03
C LEU A 272 -11.94 -29.67 6.12
N ALA A 273 -12.35 -30.80 6.68
CA ALA A 273 -13.17 -31.77 5.96
C ALA A 273 -14.51 -31.18 5.52
N GLN A 274 -15.21 -30.46 6.41
CA GLN A 274 -16.48 -29.79 6.09
C GLN A 274 -16.32 -28.79 4.94
N LEU A 275 -15.30 -27.93 4.98
CA LEU A 275 -15.05 -26.94 3.93
C LEU A 275 -14.76 -27.62 2.59
N PHE A 276 -13.97 -28.69 2.60
CA PHE A 276 -13.65 -29.42 1.38
C PHE A 276 -14.88 -30.13 0.80
N VAL A 277 -15.69 -30.79 1.64
CA VAL A 277 -16.91 -31.47 1.18
C VAL A 277 -17.95 -30.46 0.67
N GLN A 278 -18.08 -29.31 1.32
CA GLN A 278 -18.93 -28.22 0.82
C GLN A 278 -18.45 -27.69 -0.54
N PHE A 279 -17.14 -27.54 -0.72
CA PHE A 279 -16.54 -27.19 -2.00
C PHE A 279 -16.84 -28.25 -3.08
N LEU A 280 -16.76 -29.54 -2.73
CA LEU A 280 -17.10 -30.64 -3.64
C LEU A 280 -18.58 -30.62 -4.02
N ASN A 281 -19.51 -30.50 -3.06
CA ASN A 281 -20.95 -30.40 -3.35
C ASN A 281 -21.24 -29.23 -4.29
N THR A 282 -20.63 -28.07 -4.05
CA THR A 282 -20.84 -26.89 -4.91
C THR A 282 -20.27 -27.13 -6.32
N SER A 283 -19.07 -27.70 -6.42
CA SER A 283 -18.38 -27.88 -7.70
C SER A 283 -18.96 -29.01 -8.55
N LEU A 284 -19.51 -30.05 -7.91
CA LEU A 284 -20.10 -31.20 -8.58
C LEU A 284 -21.56 -30.91 -9.00
N ASN A 285 -22.30 -30.10 -8.23
CA ASN A 285 -23.67 -29.70 -8.59
C ASN A 285 -23.74 -28.56 -9.62
N SER A 286 -22.62 -27.90 -9.93
CA SER A 286 -22.53 -26.82 -10.91
C SER A 286 -22.02 -27.29 -12.29
N SER A 287 -21.90 -28.61 -12.48
CA SER A 287 -21.43 -29.26 -13.73
C SER A 287 -22.55 -29.98 -14.46
#